data_AF-A0A1B7NEJ5-F1
#
_entry.id   AF-A0A1B7NEJ5-F1
#
_cell.length_a   1.000
_cell.length_b   1.000
_cell.length_c   1.000
_cell.angle_alpha   90.00
_cell.angle_beta   90.00
_cell.angle_gamma   90.00
#
_symmetry.space_group_name_H-M   'P 1'
#
loop_
_entity.id
_entity.type
_entity.pdbx_description
1 polymer ?
#
loop_
_entity_poly.entity_id
_entity_poly.type
_entity_poly.pdbx_seq_one_letter_code
_entity_poly.pdbx_strand_id
1 'polypeptide(L)'
;MATAGKQFCNEYIEEHIKRHGRRLDYYERKRKKEARAAHKSSAVAQKAFGLKAKILHARRHAEKVQLKKTLKAHDERNVKQADTSAVPDGALPTYLLDREGQKDAKALSSAIKQKRKDKAAKYAVPLPKVRGIAEDEMFKVMKTGKSKSKSWKRMVTKATFVGEGFTRKPVKMERFVRPMALRYKKANVTHPDLKATFQLQILGVKKNPQSPMYTQLGVLTKGTVIEVNVSELGMVTTGGKVVFGKYAQITNNPENDGCINAVLLSHSASPAPEAGRRHVLTAVERQRSQLERLLKDPSKPAYVPPPPKDKIIRPAREMMKNVQGSSAGAGSGEFHVYKASRRREYERLKMMEDESRQEAETAEFERKRKEADGAAEARTAKNRAKRQKKKDRAKGKTSDGKDGAQDAPLKKRRLINGKELVFRKPGEESDEEQMDEVVDDEVGLPEVAEAEQEAPQEAPRIAQEQQIIIHEDD
;
A
#
# COMPACT_ATOMS: atom_id res chain seq x y z
N MET A 1 -67.43 -10.22 -13.00
CA MET A 1 -66.60 -10.39 -14.21
C MET A 1 -65.14 -10.26 -13.82
N ALA A 2 -64.44 -11.39 -13.71
CA ALA A 2 -63.02 -11.44 -13.35
C ALA A 2 -62.17 -11.21 -14.61
N THR A 3 -61.35 -10.17 -14.62
CA THR A 3 -60.30 -9.96 -15.62
C THR A 3 -59.20 -11.00 -15.41
N ALA A 4 -59.26 -12.09 -16.17
CA ALA A 4 -58.18 -13.05 -16.27
C ALA A 4 -56.96 -12.37 -16.91
N GLY A 5 -55.91 -12.15 -16.10
CA GLY A 5 -54.61 -11.73 -16.60
C GLY A 5 -54.07 -12.79 -17.56
N LYS A 6 -53.92 -12.41 -18.84
CA LYS A 6 -53.24 -13.23 -19.85
C LYS A 6 -51.78 -13.39 -19.45
N GLN A 7 -51.45 -14.48 -18.78
CA GLN A 7 -50.07 -14.94 -18.62
C GLN A 7 -49.56 -15.30 -20.01
N PHE A 8 -48.62 -14.52 -20.55
CA PHE A 8 -47.89 -14.90 -21.76
C PHE A 8 -47.09 -16.16 -21.45
N CYS A 9 -47.51 -17.29 -22.00
CA CYS A 9 -46.78 -18.56 -21.88
C CYS A 9 -45.47 -18.50 -22.70
N ASN A 10 -44.39 -19.07 -22.15
CA ASN A 10 -43.06 -19.30 -22.75
C ASN A 10 -42.19 -18.07 -23.09
N GLU A 11 -40.93 -18.35 -23.47
CA GLU A 11 -39.90 -17.41 -23.99
C GLU A 11 -40.28 -16.82 -25.37
N TYR A 12 -41.47 -16.21 -25.47
CA TYR A 12 -42.05 -15.74 -26.72
C TYR A 12 -41.15 -14.74 -27.47
N ILE A 13 -40.32 -13.96 -26.76
CA ILE A 13 -39.33 -13.05 -27.36
C ILE A 13 -38.22 -13.84 -28.06
N GLU A 14 -37.73 -14.91 -27.44
CA GLU A 14 -36.69 -15.74 -28.04
C GLU A 14 -37.24 -16.55 -29.22
N GLU A 15 -38.46 -17.08 -29.09
CA GLU A 15 -39.16 -17.73 -30.19
C GLU A 15 -39.39 -16.77 -31.36
N HIS A 16 -39.80 -15.53 -31.09
CA HIS A 16 -39.94 -14.50 -32.12
C HIS A 16 -38.60 -14.19 -32.79
N ILE A 17 -37.49 -14.11 -32.04
CA ILE A 17 -36.15 -13.92 -32.59
C ILE A 17 -35.72 -15.14 -33.43
N LYS A 18 -36.06 -16.36 -33.03
CA LYS A 18 -35.76 -17.58 -33.80
C LYS A 18 -36.57 -17.64 -35.11
N ARG A 19 -37.84 -17.24 -35.08
CA ARG A 19 -38.75 -17.28 -36.24
C ARG A 19 -38.56 -16.13 -37.23
N HIS A 20 -38.37 -14.91 -36.71
CA HIS A 20 -38.35 -13.68 -37.52
C HIS A 20 -36.99 -12.98 -37.52
N GLY A 21 -36.02 -13.50 -36.78
CA GLY A 21 -34.71 -12.88 -36.64
C GLY A 21 -34.72 -11.67 -35.71
N ARG A 22 -33.57 -11.01 -35.64
CA ARG A 22 -33.46 -9.66 -35.04
C ARG A 22 -33.60 -8.63 -36.14
N ARG A 23 -33.86 -7.37 -35.74
CA ARG A 23 -33.84 -6.23 -36.66
C ARG A 23 -32.52 -6.20 -37.44
N LEU A 24 -32.59 -5.91 -38.74
CA LEU A 24 -31.45 -6.00 -39.66
C LEU A 24 -30.22 -5.20 -39.19
N ASP A 25 -30.42 -4.02 -38.58
CA ASP A 25 -29.35 -3.15 -38.08
C ASP A 25 -28.91 -3.44 -36.63
N TYR A 26 -29.44 -4.50 -35.99
CA TYR A 26 -29.18 -4.81 -34.58
C TYR A 26 -27.69 -5.03 -34.32
N TYR A 27 -27.04 -5.84 -35.16
CA TYR A 27 -25.62 -6.18 -35.00
C TYR A 27 -24.71 -4.97 -35.27
N GLU A 28 -25.03 -4.17 -36.29
CA GLU A 28 -24.29 -2.94 -36.56
C GLU A 28 -24.40 -1.93 -35.41
N ARG A 29 -25.61 -1.76 -34.85
CA ARG A 29 -25.83 -0.88 -33.69
C ARG A 29 -25.11 -1.38 -32.46
N LYS A 30 -25.13 -2.69 -32.19
CA LYS A 30 -24.44 -3.31 -31.06
C LYS A 30 -22.93 -3.10 -31.17
N ARG A 31 -22.34 -3.42 -32.33
CA ARG A 31 -20.91 -3.18 -32.63
C ARG A 31 -20.53 -1.70 -32.44
N LYS A 32 -21.28 -0.77 -33.03
CA LYS A 32 -21.05 0.68 -32.87
C LYS A 32 -21.23 1.16 -31.42
N LYS A 33 -22.07 0.50 -30.62
CA LYS A 33 -22.27 0.83 -29.19
C LYS A 33 -21.10 0.36 -28.35
N GLU A 34 -20.60 -0.85 -28.59
CA GLU A 34 -19.44 -1.42 -27.89
C GLU A 34 -18.16 -0.63 -28.20
N ALA A 35 -17.91 -0.31 -29.49
CA ALA A 35 -16.78 0.52 -29.88
C ALA A 35 -16.79 1.91 -29.21
N ARG A 36 -17.96 2.56 -29.12
CA ARG A 36 -18.11 3.87 -28.45
C ARG A 36 -18.09 3.81 -26.92
N ALA A 37 -18.22 2.62 -26.32
CA ALA A 37 -18.34 2.49 -24.88
C ALA A 37 -17.07 2.97 -24.14
N ALA A 38 -15.89 2.71 -24.70
CA ALA A 38 -14.62 3.15 -24.12
C ALA A 38 -14.54 4.69 -24.03
N HIS A 39 -14.74 5.38 -25.15
CA HIS A 39 -14.76 6.85 -25.20
C HIS A 39 -15.85 7.45 -24.32
N LYS A 40 -17.08 6.91 -24.39
CA LYS A 40 -18.19 7.37 -23.56
C LYS A 40 -17.85 7.20 -22.08
N SER A 41 -17.20 6.12 -21.69
CA SER A 41 -16.84 5.92 -20.30
C SER A 41 -15.75 6.85 -19.79
N SER A 42 -14.76 7.18 -20.63
CA SER A 42 -13.74 8.17 -20.31
C SER A 42 -14.37 9.56 -20.17
N ALA A 43 -15.20 9.96 -21.13
CA ALA A 43 -15.90 11.24 -21.10
C ALA A 43 -16.83 11.36 -19.89
N VAL A 44 -17.56 10.30 -19.52
CA VAL A 44 -18.42 10.31 -18.33
C VAL A 44 -17.57 10.36 -17.05
N ALA A 45 -16.40 9.72 -17.01
CA ALA A 45 -15.51 9.81 -15.85
C ALA A 45 -14.94 11.22 -15.65
N GLN A 46 -14.61 11.93 -16.73
CA GLN A 46 -14.10 13.31 -16.68
C GLN A 46 -15.21 14.33 -16.36
N LYS A 47 -16.42 14.14 -16.89
CA LYS A 47 -17.53 15.10 -16.76
C LYS A 47 -18.39 14.87 -15.52
N ALA A 48 -18.37 13.67 -14.93
CA ALA A 48 -19.15 13.41 -13.72
C ALA A 48 -18.54 14.19 -12.56
N PHE A 49 -19.39 14.90 -11.80
CA PHE A 49 -19.00 15.62 -10.59
C PHE A 49 -19.78 15.10 -9.37
N GLY A 50 -19.28 15.44 -8.17
CA GLY A 50 -19.95 15.16 -6.90
C GLY A 50 -20.12 13.67 -6.59
N LEU A 51 -21.27 13.29 -6.01
CA LEU A 51 -21.56 11.92 -5.59
C LEU A 51 -21.56 10.94 -6.77
N LYS A 52 -22.03 11.39 -7.94
CA LYS A 52 -22.07 10.57 -9.16
C LYS A 52 -20.68 10.14 -9.61
N ALA A 53 -19.70 11.03 -9.53
CA ALA A 53 -18.30 10.72 -9.80
C ALA A 53 -17.76 9.70 -8.80
N LYS A 54 -18.00 9.91 -7.50
CA LYS A 54 -17.55 9.00 -6.44
C LYS A 54 -18.08 7.58 -6.62
N ILE A 55 -19.37 7.43 -6.92
CA ILE A 55 -20.00 6.12 -7.18
C ILE A 55 -19.39 5.47 -8.43
N LEU A 56 -19.20 6.25 -9.52
CA LEU A 56 -18.58 5.75 -10.75
C LEU A 56 -17.17 5.22 -10.49
N HIS A 57 -16.32 5.99 -9.80
CA HIS A 57 -14.96 5.57 -9.50
C HIS A 57 -14.92 4.35 -8.57
N ALA A 58 -15.78 4.29 -7.55
CA ALA A 58 -15.89 3.12 -6.68
C ALA A 58 -16.28 1.86 -7.47
N ARG A 59 -17.27 1.96 -8.36
CA ARG A 59 -17.67 0.87 -9.24
C ARG A 59 -16.52 0.44 -10.17
N ARG A 60 -15.85 1.39 -10.82
CA ARG A 60 -14.70 1.12 -11.70
C ARG A 60 -13.54 0.48 -10.98
N HIS A 61 -13.29 0.87 -9.74
CA HIS A 61 -12.28 0.25 -8.91
C HIS A 61 -12.64 -1.22 -8.61
N ALA A 62 -13.89 -1.50 -8.23
CA ALA A 62 -14.37 -2.87 -8.01
C ALA A 62 -14.26 -3.75 -9.27
N GLU A 63 -14.67 -3.23 -10.44
CA GLU A 63 -14.56 -3.92 -11.74
C GLU A 63 -13.09 -4.24 -12.08
N LYS A 64 -12.16 -3.30 -11.87
CA LYS A 64 -10.73 -3.53 -12.08
C LYS A 64 -10.16 -4.58 -11.12
N VAL A 65 -10.57 -4.56 -9.85
CA VAL A 65 -10.13 -5.56 -8.87
C VAL A 65 -10.66 -6.94 -9.24
N GLN A 66 -11.91 -7.05 -9.67
CA GLN A 66 -12.49 -8.31 -10.13
C GLN A 66 -11.73 -8.85 -11.34
N LEU A 67 -11.48 -8.02 -12.36
CA LEU A 67 -10.73 -8.42 -13.55
C LEU A 67 -9.30 -8.87 -13.20
N LYS A 68 -8.62 -8.16 -12.30
CA LYS A 68 -7.29 -8.55 -11.82
C LYS A 68 -7.32 -9.91 -11.11
N LYS A 69 -8.34 -10.16 -10.29
CA LYS A 69 -8.51 -11.46 -9.62
C LYS A 69 -8.79 -12.59 -10.61
N THR A 70 -9.61 -12.36 -11.64
CA THR A 70 -9.91 -13.38 -12.65
C THR A 70 -8.71 -13.68 -13.54
N LEU A 71 -7.95 -12.65 -13.94
CA LEU A 71 -6.71 -12.85 -14.70
C LEU A 71 -5.69 -13.61 -13.86
N LYS A 72 -5.47 -13.19 -12.61
CA LYS A 72 -4.57 -13.90 -11.68
C LYS A 72 -4.98 -15.36 -11.48
N ALA A 73 -6.26 -15.64 -11.26
CA ALA A 73 -6.75 -17.01 -11.10
C ALA A 73 -6.62 -17.85 -12.39
N HIS A 74 -6.72 -17.23 -13.57
CA HIS A 74 -6.50 -17.90 -14.85
C HIS A 74 -5.01 -18.20 -15.08
N ASP A 75 -4.13 -17.25 -14.79
CA ASP A 75 -2.68 -17.42 -14.90
C ASP A 75 -2.17 -18.48 -13.92
N GLU A 76 -2.64 -18.47 -12.67
CA GLU A 76 -2.34 -19.49 -11.64
C GLU A 76 -2.93 -20.87 -11.97
N ARG A 77 -3.99 -20.96 -12.77
CA ARG A 77 -4.51 -22.26 -13.25
C ARG A 77 -3.57 -22.86 -14.31
N ASN A 78 -3.05 -22.02 -15.19
CA ASN A 78 -2.20 -22.46 -16.30
C ASN A 78 -0.77 -22.75 -15.84
N VAL A 79 -0.30 -22.05 -14.81
CA VAL A 79 0.97 -22.35 -14.14
C VAL A 79 0.68 -23.29 -12.97
N LYS A 80 0.96 -24.58 -13.12
CA LYS A 80 1.13 -25.46 -11.97
C LYS A 80 2.32 -24.94 -11.16
N GLN A 81 2.06 -24.05 -10.21
CA GLN A 81 3.05 -23.76 -9.18
C GLN A 81 3.23 -25.08 -8.44
N ALA A 82 4.42 -25.67 -8.56
CA ALA A 82 4.81 -26.71 -7.62
C ALA A 82 4.62 -26.09 -6.23
N ASP A 83 3.83 -26.73 -5.39
CA ASP A 83 3.57 -26.23 -4.04
C ASP A 83 4.92 -25.98 -3.39
N THR A 84 5.36 -24.73 -3.31
CA THR A 84 6.47 -24.33 -2.45
C THR A 84 6.00 -24.28 -1.01
N SER A 85 5.06 -25.14 -0.62
CA SER A 85 5.07 -25.78 0.69
C SER A 85 6.17 -26.84 0.66
N ALA A 86 7.43 -26.37 0.56
CA ALA A 86 8.46 -27.09 1.28
C ALA A 86 7.95 -27.13 2.72
N VAL A 87 7.43 -28.30 3.10
CA VAL A 87 6.89 -28.57 4.42
C VAL A 87 7.89 -27.97 5.40
N PRO A 88 7.54 -26.92 6.16
CA PRO A 88 8.48 -26.37 7.12
C PRO A 88 8.91 -27.54 8.00
N ASP A 89 10.23 -27.80 8.04
CA ASP A 89 10.82 -28.97 8.67
C ASP A 89 10.31 -29.09 10.11
N GLY A 90 9.33 -29.98 10.31
CA GLY A 90 8.41 -29.97 11.45
C GLY A 90 6.92 -29.95 11.05
N ALA A 91 6.49 -30.99 10.32
CA ALA A 91 5.08 -31.29 10.10
C ALA A 91 4.35 -31.34 11.46
N LEU A 92 3.51 -30.35 11.72
CA LEU A 92 2.65 -30.35 12.88
C LEU A 92 1.48 -31.31 12.59
N PRO A 93 1.12 -32.19 13.54
CA PRO A 93 -0.12 -32.94 13.46
C PRO A 93 -1.32 -32.02 13.17
N THR A 94 -2.34 -32.52 12.48
CA THR A 94 -3.51 -31.71 12.03
C THR A 94 -4.16 -30.89 13.15
N TYR A 95 -4.18 -31.42 14.37
CA TYR A 95 -4.71 -30.76 15.57
C TYR A 95 -3.84 -29.62 16.15
N LEU A 96 -2.65 -29.39 15.61
CA LEU A 96 -1.72 -28.31 15.97
C LEU A 96 -1.54 -27.27 14.86
N LEU A 97 -2.10 -27.48 13.67
CA LEU A 97 -2.00 -26.54 12.54
C LEU A 97 -2.67 -25.19 12.85
N ASP A 98 -3.82 -25.22 13.55
CA ASP A 98 -4.60 -24.03 13.90
C ASP A 98 -4.14 -23.35 15.20
N ARG A 99 -3.17 -23.96 15.90
CA ARG A 99 -2.56 -23.43 17.13
C ARG A 99 -1.19 -22.89 16.79
N GLU A 100 -1.14 -21.73 16.11
CA GLU A 100 0.11 -21.05 15.75
C GLU A 100 1.01 -20.85 16.99
N GLY A 101 1.98 -21.75 17.16
CA GLY A 101 2.95 -21.74 18.25
C GLY A 101 4.16 -20.90 17.85
N GLN A 102 4.35 -19.79 18.58
CA GLN A 102 5.61 -19.05 18.67
C GLN A 102 6.80 -20.01 18.81
N LYS A 103 7.66 -20.05 17.79
CA LYS A 103 8.94 -20.75 17.85
C LYS A 103 10.07 -19.73 17.68
N ASP A 104 10.57 -19.22 18.80
CA ASP A 104 11.88 -18.56 18.86
C ASP A 104 12.67 -19.10 20.06
N ALA A 105 13.59 -20.02 19.81
CA ALA A 105 14.43 -20.63 20.86
C ALA A 105 15.33 -19.59 21.58
N LYS A 106 15.57 -18.42 20.98
CA LYS A 106 16.26 -17.27 21.61
C LYS A 106 15.38 -16.48 22.60
N ALA A 107 14.06 -16.73 22.65
CA ALA A 107 13.14 -16.00 23.51
C ALA A 107 13.08 -16.52 24.96
N LEU A 108 13.65 -17.70 25.25
CA LEU A 108 13.55 -18.36 26.57
C LEU A 108 14.19 -17.57 27.72
N SER A 109 15.28 -16.83 27.46
CA SER A 109 15.95 -16.01 28.48
C SER A 109 15.27 -14.65 28.69
N SER A 110 14.70 -14.04 27.64
CA SER A 110 13.80 -12.88 27.76
C SER A 110 12.45 -13.25 28.39
N ALA A 111 12.00 -14.51 28.24
CA ALA A 111 10.71 -14.99 28.69
C ALA A 111 10.55 -15.03 30.22
N ILE A 112 11.60 -14.98 31.04
CA ILE A 112 11.43 -14.97 32.51
C ILE A 112 10.98 -13.57 32.98
N LYS A 113 11.57 -12.50 32.42
CA LYS A 113 11.14 -11.12 32.65
C LYS A 113 9.82 -10.81 31.94
N GLN A 114 9.62 -11.36 30.73
CA GLN A 114 8.34 -11.32 30.02
C GLN A 114 7.26 -12.05 30.83
N LYS A 115 7.47 -13.27 31.35
CA LYS A 115 6.47 -14.05 32.13
C LYS A 115 5.87 -13.31 33.32
N ARG A 116 6.61 -12.40 33.98
CA ARG A 116 6.05 -11.56 35.06
C ARG A 116 5.12 -10.46 34.51
N LYS A 117 5.45 -9.85 33.37
CA LYS A 117 4.55 -8.92 32.64
C LYS A 117 3.40 -9.66 31.92
N ASP A 118 3.67 -10.86 31.42
CA ASP A 118 2.74 -11.70 30.67
C ASP A 118 1.70 -12.34 31.58
N LYS A 119 1.95 -12.58 32.88
CA LYS A 119 0.87 -13.01 33.79
C LYS A 119 -0.24 -11.97 33.87
N ALA A 120 0.11 -10.69 33.90
CA ALA A 120 -0.88 -9.61 33.85
C ALA A 120 -1.48 -9.44 32.44
N ALA A 121 -0.66 -9.56 31.39
CA ALA A 121 -1.13 -9.46 30.00
C ALA A 121 -2.00 -10.65 29.55
N LYS A 122 -1.79 -11.84 30.12
CA LYS A 122 -2.53 -13.07 29.81
C LYS A 122 -4.00 -12.98 30.21
N TYR A 123 -4.28 -12.27 31.30
CA TYR A 123 -5.64 -12.00 31.76
C TYR A 123 -6.09 -10.57 31.41
N ALA A 124 -5.40 -9.90 30.49
CA ALA A 124 -5.84 -8.60 30.00
C ALA A 124 -7.10 -8.78 29.17
N VAL A 125 -8.12 -7.98 29.51
CA VAL A 125 -9.31 -7.84 28.67
C VAL A 125 -8.92 -7.22 27.31
N PRO A 126 -9.62 -7.55 26.21
CA PRO A 126 -9.31 -7.04 24.86
C PRO A 126 -9.17 -5.51 24.79
N LEU A 127 -9.98 -4.77 25.55
CA LEU A 127 -9.90 -3.31 25.66
C LEU A 127 -9.53 -2.90 27.09
N PRO A 128 -8.22 -2.81 27.43
CA PRO A 128 -7.80 -2.49 28.79
C PRO A 128 -7.97 -1.00 29.11
N LYS A 129 -7.77 -0.11 28.13
CA LYS A 129 -7.92 1.34 28.27
C LYS A 129 -8.94 1.85 27.27
N VAL A 130 -9.96 2.55 27.78
CA VAL A 130 -11.01 3.18 26.97
C VAL A 130 -10.96 4.68 27.17
N ARG A 131 -11.47 5.42 26.18
CA ARG A 131 -11.69 6.87 26.28
C ARG A 131 -12.50 7.19 27.55
N GLY A 132 -12.00 8.14 28.34
CA GLY A 132 -12.77 8.74 29.42
C GLY A 132 -13.94 9.53 28.86
N ILE A 133 -15.13 9.31 29.41
CA ILE A 133 -16.33 10.10 29.10
C ILE A 133 -16.52 11.09 30.25
N ALA A 134 -16.77 12.34 29.90
CA ALA A 134 -17.07 13.38 30.88
C ALA A 134 -18.53 13.27 31.35
N GLU A 135 -18.82 13.72 32.57
CA GLU A 135 -20.13 13.53 33.19
C GLU A 135 -21.26 14.27 32.45
N ASP A 136 -20.94 15.38 31.81
CA ASP A 136 -21.84 16.20 30.98
C ASP A 136 -22.31 15.47 29.72
N GLU A 137 -21.43 14.68 29.10
CA GLU A 137 -21.76 13.84 27.94
C GLU A 137 -22.73 12.71 28.34
N MET A 138 -22.56 12.17 29.56
CA MET A 138 -23.36 11.04 30.05
C MET A 138 -24.70 11.48 30.67
N PHE A 139 -24.75 12.64 31.31
CA PHE A 139 -25.92 13.15 32.02
C PHE A 139 -26.45 14.45 31.42
N LYS A 140 -27.61 14.37 30.77
CA LYS A 140 -28.38 15.55 30.38
C LYS A 140 -29.10 16.14 31.58
N VAL A 141 -28.90 17.43 31.83
CA VAL A 141 -29.61 18.17 32.89
C VAL A 141 -31.10 18.29 32.55
N MET A 142 -31.98 17.92 33.48
CA MET A 142 -33.42 18.11 33.33
C MET A 142 -33.93 19.20 34.28
N LYS A 143 -34.60 20.20 33.70
CA LYS A 143 -35.25 21.28 34.42
C LYS A 143 -36.70 20.92 34.76
N THR A 144 -37.16 21.26 35.95
CA THR A 144 -38.48 20.91 36.52
C THR A 144 -39.19 22.14 37.08
N GLY A 145 -40.52 22.08 37.21
CA GLY A 145 -41.37 23.19 37.63
C GLY A 145 -41.85 24.07 36.47
N LYS A 146 -42.90 24.86 36.69
CA LYS A 146 -43.52 25.73 35.67
C LYS A 146 -42.51 26.70 35.05
N SER A 147 -41.68 27.33 35.88
CA SER A 147 -40.61 28.25 35.45
C SER A 147 -39.30 27.57 35.07
N LYS A 148 -39.20 26.23 35.16
CA LYS A 148 -37.99 25.45 34.84
C LYS A 148 -36.71 25.88 35.61
N SER A 149 -36.84 26.49 36.78
CA SER A 149 -35.67 26.93 37.57
C SER A 149 -34.94 25.78 38.28
N LYS A 150 -35.61 24.65 38.55
CA LYS A 150 -35.06 23.53 39.32
C LYS A 150 -34.40 22.49 38.43
N SER A 151 -33.07 22.35 38.51
CA SER A 151 -32.25 21.48 37.64
C SER A 151 -31.63 20.26 38.35
N TRP A 152 -32.25 19.74 39.40
CA TRP A 152 -31.68 18.66 40.24
C TRP A 152 -31.69 17.27 39.59
N LYS A 153 -32.50 17.06 38.54
CA LYS A 153 -32.61 15.79 37.83
C LYS A 153 -31.57 15.65 36.72
N ARG A 154 -31.16 14.40 36.46
CA ARG A 154 -30.18 14.01 35.44
C ARG A 154 -30.75 12.87 34.60
N MET A 155 -30.79 13.02 33.28
CA MET A 155 -31.18 11.96 32.35
C MET A 155 -29.91 11.29 31.81
N VAL A 156 -29.85 9.97 31.86
CA VAL A 156 -28.77 9.20 31.24
C VAL A 156 -28.99 9.17 29.73
N THR A 157 -27.97 9.59 28.97
CA THR A 157 -28.00 9.65 27.49
C THR A 157 -27.44 8.39 26.82
N LYS A 158 -26.67 7.59 27.56
CA LYS A 158 -26.03 6.36 27.08
C LYS A 158 -26.95 5.14 27.25
N ALA A 159 -26.61 4.06 26.56
CA ALA A 159 -27.28 2.77 26.70
C ALA A 159 -27.18 2.27 28.15
N THR A 160 -28.26 1.64 28.63
CA THR A 160 -28.35 1.14 30.00
C THR A 160 -28.89 -0.28 30.03
N PHE A 161 -28.37 -1.11 30.92
CA PHE A 161 -28.97 -2.34 31.35
C PHE A 161 -29.76 -2.08 32.62
N VAL A 162 -30.93 -2.70 32.68
CA VAL A 162 -31.83 -2.60 33.81
C VAL A 162 -32.32 -4.02 34.08
N GLY A 163 -32.09 -4.52 35.30
CA GLY A 163 -32.45 -5.89 35.69
C GLY A 163 -33.95 -6.15 35.57
N GLU A 164 -34.33 -7.42 35.51
CA GLU A 164 -35.71 -7.86 35.24
C GLU A 164 -36.72 -7.36 36.28
N GLY A 165 -36.32 -7.24 37.55
CA GLY A 165 -37.16 -6.72 38.64
C GLY A 165 -37.19 -5.20 38.78
N PHE A 166 -36.82 -4.42 37.76
CA PHE A 166 -36.75 -2.97 37.91
C PHE A 166 -38.11 -2.27 37.88
N THR A 167 -38.45 -1.68 39.03
CA THR A 167 -39.54 -0.71 39.16
C THR A 167 -38.98 0.72 39.20
N ARG A 168 -39.64 1.66 38.53
CA ARG A 168 -39.22 3.07 38.60
C ARG A 168 -39.53 3.64 39.98
N LYS A 169 -38.58 4.40 40.54
CA LYS A 169 -38.82 5.17 41.76
C LYS A 169 -39.88 6.26 41.51
N PRO A 170 -40.65 6.66 42.53
CA PRO A 170 -41.57 7.79 42.43
C PRO A 170 -40.88 9.03 41.85
N VAL A 171 -41.59 9.79 41.01
CA VAL A 171 -41.02 10.91 40.23
C VAL A 171 -40.32 11.95 41.12
N LYS A 172 -40.78 12.14 42.36
CA LYS A 172 -40.20 13.09 43.32
C LYS A 172 -38.86 12.62 43.90
N MET A 173 -38.62 11.31 43.98
CA MET A 173 -37.39 10.71 44.51
C MET A 173 -36.39 10.30 43.42
N GLU A 174 -36.84 10.20 42.17
CA GLU A 174 -36.01 9.83 41.02
C GLU A 174 -35.12 11.01 40.57
N ARG A 175 -33.82 10.95 40.92
CA ARG A 175 -32.80 11.89 40.47
C ARG A 175 -32.20 11.52 39.11
N PHE A 176 -31.81 10.25 38.95
CA PHE A 176 -31.23 9.71 37.71
C PHE A 176 -32.30 8.98 36.91
N VAL A 177 -32.63 9.51 35.73
CA VAL A 177 -33.65 8.94 34.84
C VAL A 177 -32.97 8.15 33.74
N ARG A 178 -33.33 6.86 33.64
CA ARG A 178 -32.88 5.94 32.58
C ARG A 178 -34.04 5.72 31.60
N PRO A 179 -34.04 6.35 30.41
CA PRO A 179 -35.16 6.28 29.46
C PRO A 179 -35.40 4.85 28.99
N MET A 180 -36.66 4.45 28.76
CA MET A 180 -36.99 3.08 28.32
C MET A 180 -36.37 2.73 26.95
N ALA A 181 -36.30 3.69 26.03
CA ALA A 181 -35.72 3.49 24.70
C ALA A 181 -34.22 3.12 24.74
N LEU A 182 -33.52 3.51 25.80
CA LEU A 182 -32.09 3.21 25.98
C LEU A 182 -31.84 2.02 26.90
N ARG A 183 -32.88 1.23 27.22
CA ARG A 183 -32.76 0.02 28.05
C ARG A 183 -32.61 -1.21 27.18
N TYR A 184 -31.46 -1.86 27.29
CA TYR A 184 -31.16 -3.08 26.57
C TYR A 184 -31.25 -4.28 27.49
N LYS A 185 -31.73 -5.41 26.95
CA LYS A 185 -31.82 -6.71 27.64
C LYS A 185 -30.91 -7.77 27.03
N LYS A 186 -30.55 -7.62 25.75
CA LYS A 186 -29.74 -8.58 24.99
C LYS A 186 -28.51 -7.87 24.40
N ALA A 187 -27.43 -8.62 24.22
CA ALA A 187 -26.20 -8.20 23.56
C ALA A 187 -25.85 -9.16 22.43
N ASN A 188 -25.22 -8.66 21.38
CA ASN A 188 -24.63 -9.47 20.33
C ASN A 188 -23.19 -9.83 20.75
N VAL A 189 -22.98 -11.08 21.15
CA VAL A 189 -21.72 -11.57 21.73
C VAL A 189 -20.99 -12.44 20.72
N THR A 190 -19.75 -12.06 20.41
CA THR A 190 -18.85 -12.85 19.55
C THR A 190 -17.98 -13.77 20.41
N HIS A 191 -17.93 -15.06 20.05
CA HIS A 191 -16.96 -15.99 20.62
C HIS A 191 -15.67 -15.95 19.78
N PRO A 192 -14.50 -15.60 20.35
CA PRO A 192 -13.27 -15.46 19.58
C PRO A 192 -12.82 -16.78 18.93
N ASP A 193 -12.95 -17.90 19.64
CA ASP A 193 -12.49 -19.21 19.12
C ASP A 193 -13.40 -19.76 18.01
N LEU A 194 -14.72 -19.71 18.19
CA LEU A 194 -15.70 -20.21 17.21
C LEU A 194 -15.91 -19.25 16.03
N LYS A 195 -15.49 -17.98 16.17
CA LYS A 195 -15.73 -16.89 15.20
C LYS A 195 -17.22 -16.74 14.82
N ALA A 196 -18.09 -17.08 15.77
CA ALA A 196 -19.55 -17.01 15.64
C ALA A 196 -20.13 -16.00 16.62
N THR A 197 -21.27 -15.42 16.24
CA THR A 197 -21.97 -14.37 16.99
C THR A 197 -23.32 -14.88 17.50
N PHE A 198 -23.64 -14.59 18.76
CA PHE A 198 -24.86 -15.05 19.41
C PHE A 198 -25.58 -13.88 20.09
N GLN A 199 -26.91 -13.86 19.99
CA GLN A 199 -27.72 -12.83 20.63
C GLN A 199 -28.10 -13.26 22.06
N LEU A 200 -27.17 -13.07 22.99
CA LEU A 200 -27.30 -13.53 24.36
C LEU A 200 -27.99 -12.51 25.27
N GLN A 201 -28.70 -13.00 26.28
CA GLN A 201 -29.32 -12.15 27.30
C GLN A 201 -28.28 -11.61 28.28
N ILE A 202 -28.39 -10.33 28.63
CA ILE A 202 -27.56 -9.68 29.65
C ILE A 202 -28.15 -10.05 31.01
N LEU A 203 -27.32 -10.60 31.89
CA LEU A 203 -27.66 -10.90 33.28
C LEU A 203 -27.35 -9.72 34.20
N GLY A 204 -26.21 -9.07 33.97
CA GLY A 204 -25.76 -7.97 34.82
C GLY A 204 -24.61 -7.16 34.23
N VAL A 205 -24.36 -5.99 34.82
CA VAL A 205 -23.19 -5.17 34.53
C VAL A 205 -22.20 -5.35 35.68
N LYS A 206 -21.02 -5.89 35.38
CA LYS A 206 -20.03 -6.20 36.42
C LYS A 206 -19.07 -5.04 36.67
N LYS A 207 -18.59 -4.40 35.61
CA LYS A 207 -17.61 -3.31 35.72
C LYS A 207 -17.73 -2.34 34.55
N ASN A 208 -17.99 -1.07 34.85
CA ASN A 208 -17.76 0.03 33.92
C ASN A 208 -16.36 0.63 34.16
N PRO A 209 -15.52 0.79 33.12
CA PRO A 209 -14.14 1.29 33.28
C PRO A 209 -14.04 2.75 33.74
N GLN A 210 -15.10 3.55 33.62
CA GLN A 210 -15.04 4.99 33.90
C GLN A 210 -15.32 5.30 35.37
N SER A 211 -16.39 4.73 35.92
CA SER A 211 -16.79 4.96 37.31
C SER A 211 -17.61 3.80 37.86
N PRO A 212 -17.42 3.43 39.15
CA PRO A 212 -18.29 2.45 39.81
C PRO A 212 -19.75 2.90 39.89
N MET A 213 -20.01 4.22 39.92
CA MET A 213 -21.37 4.77 39.86
C MET A 213 -22.11 4.32 38.59
N TYR A 214 -21.39 4.23 37.47
CA TYR A 214 -21.97 3.85 36.19
C TYR A 214 -22.27 2.35 36.13
N THR A 215 -21.50 1.55 36.87
CA THR A 215 -21.79 0.13 37.08
C THR A 215 -23.11 -0.03 37.83
N GLN A 216 -23.34 0.73 38.90
CA GLN A 216 -24.59 0.69 39.67
C GLN A 216 -25.81 1.19 38.86
N LEU A 217 -25.61 2.22 38.03
CA LEU A 217 -26.63 2.69 37.09
C LEU A 217 -26.84 1.73 35.90
N GLY A 218 -25.97 0.74 35.72
CA GLY A 218 -26.04 -0.21 34.61
C GLY A 218 -25.70 0.43 33.26
N VAL A 219 -24.86 1.46 33.22
CA VAL A 219 -24.50 2.14 31.97
C VAL A 219 -23.57 1.26 31.13
N LEU A 220 -23.95 1.07 29.87
CA LEU A 220 -23.28 0.27 28.87
C LEU A 220 -22.50 1.20 27.94
N THR A 221 -21.20 1.33 28.18
CA THR A 221 -20.27 2.08 27.36
C THR A 221 -19.23 1.12 26.79
N LYS A 222 -18.44 1.60 25.82
CA LYS A 222 -17.29 0.84 25.33
C LYS A 222 -16.40 0.38 26.49
N GLY A 223 -16.00 -0.89 26.46
CA GLY A 223 -15.17 -1.53 27.48
C GLY A 223 -15.89 -1.93 28.77
N THR A 224 -17.19 -1.66 28.91
CA THR A 224 -17.97 -2.19 30.03
C THR A 224 -17.97 -3.72 29.98
N VAL A 225 -17.68 -4.34 31.13
CA VAL A 225 -17.74 -5.79 31.33
C VAL A 225 -19.13 -6.15 31.83
N ILE A 226 -19.81 -6.97 31.05
CA ILE A 226 -21.16 -7.47 31.29
C ILE A 226 -21.12 -8.98 31.54
N GLU A 227 -22.09 -9.46 32.29
CA GLU A 227 -22.36 -10.88 32.46
C GLU A 227 -23.49 -11.26 31.51
N VAL A 228 -23.26 -12.27 30.69
CA VAL A 228 -24.19 -12.72 29.65
C VAL A 228 -24.55 -14.18 29.88
N ASN A 229 -25.79 -14.52 29.56
CA ASN A 229 -26.27 -15.90 29.61
C ASN A 229 -25.65 -16.70 28.45
N VAL A 230 -24.92 -17.78 28.75
CA VAL A 230 -24.25 -18.65 27.76
C VAL A 230 -24.87 -20.04 27.69
N SER A 231 -26.08 -20.23 28.20
CA SER A 231 -26.79 -21.53 28.13
C SER A 231 -26.93 -22.05 26.70
N GLU A 232 -27.13 -21.16 25.73
CA GLU A 232 -27.23 -21.51 24.29
C GLU A 232 -25.91 -22.05 23.71
N LEU A 233 -24.76 -21.75 24.32
CA LEU A 233 -23.45 -22.23 23.87
C LEU A 233 -23.11 -23.63 24.38
N GLY A 234 -23.90 -24.17 25.33
CA GLY A 234 -23.67 -25.50 25.90
C GLY A 234 -22.31 -25.66 26.59
N MET A 235 -21.76 -24.58 27.17
CA MET A 235 -20.47 -24.64 27.85
C MET A 235 -20.59 -25.46 29.14
N VAL A 236 -19.77 -26.50 29.30
CA VAL A 236 -19.73 -27.34 30.50
C VAL A 236 -18.35 -27.23 31.15
N THR A 237 -18.31 -27.13 32.47
CA THR A 237 -17.05 -27.20 33.22
C THR A 237 -16.50 -28.63 33.22
N THR A 238 -15.22 -28.81 33.54
CA THR A 238 -14.62 -30.16 33.68
C THR A 238 -15.34 -31.05 34.70
N GLY A 239 -16.07 -30.45 35.64
CA GLY A 239 -16.92 -31.15 36.61
C GLY A 239 -18.35 -31.42 36.14
N GLY A 240 -18.65 -31.32 34.84
CA GLY A 240 -19.98 -31.63 34.30
C GLY A 240 -21.07 -30.58 34.58
N LYS A 241 -20.77 -29.51 35.32
CA LYS A 241 -21.72 -28.43 35.59
C LYS A 241 -21.83 -27.50 34.39
N VAL A 242 -23.06 -27.22 33.96
CA VAL A 242 -23.37 -26.30 32.87
C VAL A 242 -23.08 -24.86 33.31
N VAL A 243 -22.34 -24.13 32.48
CA VAL A 243 -22.07 -22.70 32.68
C VAL A 243 -23.25 -21.92 32.13
N PHE A 244 -23.93 -21.16 32.99
CA PHE A 244 -25.03 -20.29 32.59
C PHE A 244 -24.58 -18.84 32.39
N GLY A 245 -23.53 -18.39 33.08
CA GLY A 245 -23.07 -16.99 33.04
C GLY A 245 -21.61 -16.90 32.65
N LYS A 246 -21.28 -15.96 31.75
CA LYS A 246 -19.89 -15.64 31.41
C LYS A 246 -19.70 -14.14 31.21
N TYR A 247 -18.48 -13.67 31.45
CA TYR A 247 -18.16 -12.27 31.20
C TYR A 247 -17.91 -12.02 29.72
N ALA A 248 -18.41 -10.88 29.25
CA ALA A 248 -18.15 -10.34 27.93
C ALA A 248 -17.81 -8.86 28.05
N GLN A 249 -16.97 -8.36 27.14
CA GLN A 249 -16.60 -6.96 27.09
C GLN A 249 -17.23 -6.27 25.88
N ILE A 250 -17.93 -5.16 26.10
CA ILE A 250 -18.52 -4.36 25.02
C ILE A 250 -17.42 -3.70 24.20
N THR A 251 -17.46 -3.85 22.88
CA THR A 251 -16.41 -3.35 21.97
C THR A 251 -16.79 -2.08 21.23
N ASN A 252 -18.09 -1.84 21.01
CA ASN A 252 -18.62 -0.68 20.29
C ASN A 252 -19.11 0.44 21.23
N ASN A 253 -19.60 1.52 20.63
CA ASN A 253 -20.29 2.60 21.33
C ASN A 253 -21.80 2.48 21.03
N PRO A 254 -22.59 1.84 21.91
CA PRO A 254 -23.98 1.48 21.61
C PRO A 254 -24.90 2.68 21.35
N GLU A 255 -24.53 3.88 21.81
CA GLU A 255 -25.26 5.12 21.58
C GLU A 255 -25.34 5.56 20.11
N ASN A 256 -24.37 5.16 19.27
CA ASN A 256 -24.33 5.55 17.86
C ASN A 256 -24.99 4.50 16.95
N ASP A 257 -24.85 3.22 17.31
CA ASP A 257 -25.23 2.09 16.45
C ASP A 257 -26.62 1.54 16.80
N GLY A 258 -27.08 1.73 18.04
CA GLY A 258 -28.29 1.11 18.56
C GLY A 258 -28.15 -0.38 18.89
N CYS A 259 -26.97 -0.97 18.69
CA CYS A 259 -26.65 -2.36 19.03
C CYS A 259 -25.55 -2.44 20.11
N ILE A 260 -25.60 -3.47 20.96
CA ILE A 260 -24.51 -3.77 21.90
C ILE A 260 -23.72 -4.94 21.34
N ASN A 261 -22.53 -4.65 20.84
CA ASN A 261 -21.59 -5.66 20.37
C ASN A 261 -20.55 -5.92 21.45
N ALA A 262 -20.36 -7.19 21.81
CA ALA A 262 -19.44 -7.61 22.85
C ALA A 262 -18.62 -8.83 22.42
N VAL A 263 -17.46 -9.00 23.04
CA VAL A 263 -16.60 -10.18 22.86
C VAL A 263 -16.57 -10.96 24.17
N LEU A 264 -16.80 -12.25 24.08
CA LEU A 264 -16.78 -13.16 25.23
C LEU A 264 -15.36 -13.27 25.78
N LEU A 265 -15.22 -13.16 27.11
CA LEU A 265 -13.94 -13.33 27.79
C LEU A 265 -13.75 -14.83 28.09
N SER A 266 -13.14 -15.55 27.14
CA SER A 266 -12.73 -16.94 27.30
C SER A 266 -11.31 -17.02 27.87
N HIS A 267 -11.05 -18.06 28.68
CA HIS A 267 -9.73 -18.33 29.25
C HIS A 267 -8.80 -19.08 28.28
N SER A 268 -9.30 -19.39 27.08
CA SER A 268 -8.55 -20.01 25.99
C SER A 268 -7.88 -18.93 25.16
N ALA A 269 -6.57 -18.82 25.35
CA ALA A 269 -5.63 -18.03 24.56
C ALA A 269 -5.92 -16.53 24.45
N SER A 270 -4.98 -15.73 24.91
CA SER A 270 -4.90 -14.32 24.54
C SER A 270 -5.16 -14.17 23.04
N PRO A 271 -5.95 -13.17 22.59
CA PRO A 271 -5.75 -12.69 21.23
C PRO A 271 -4.26 -12.38 21.13
N ALA A 272 -3.59 -12.94 20.12
CA ALA A 272 -2.21 -12.61 19.81
C ALA A 272 -2.02 -11.09 20.00
N PRO A 273 -0.91 -10.62 20.62
CA PRO A 273 -0.69 -9.18 20.76
C PRO A 273 -0.91 -8.61 19.37
N GLU A 274 -1.98 -7.80 19.21
CA GLU A 274 -2.32 -7.21 17.93
C GLU A 274 -1.00 -6.68 17.39
N ALA A 275 -0.56 -7.24 16.26
CA ALA A 275 0.68 -6.84 15.63
C ALA A 275 0.60 -5.32 15.52
N GLY A 276 1.31 -4.64 16.43
CA GLY A 276 1.11 -3.22 16.68
C GLY A 276 1.13 -2.57 15.33
N ARG A 277 0.00 -1.93 14.95
CA ARG A 277 -0.32 -1.54 13.58
C ARG A 277 0.97 -1.28 12.85
N ARG A 278 1.36 -2.18 11.95
CA ARG A 278 2.55 -2.00 11.10
C ARG A 278 2.19 -0.89 10.12
N HIS A 279 2.05 0.32 10.65
CA HIS A 279 2.01 1.52 9.86
C HIS A 279 3.36 1.56 9.16
N VAL A 280 3.34 1.84 7.87
CA VAL A 280 4.56 2.03 7.11
C VAL A 280 5.28 3.21 7.75
N LEU A 281 6.33 2.92 8.53
CA LEU A 281 7.10 3.95 9.23
C LEU A 281 7.51 5.01 8.22
N THR A 282 7.18 6.26 8.55
CA THR A 282 7.60 7.42 7.78
C THR A 282 9.13 7.46 7.70
N ALA A 283 9.70 8.14 6.71
CA ALA A 283 11.15 8.21 6.54
C ALA A 283 11.86 8.67 7.83
N VAL A 284 11.25 9.63 8.54
CA VAL A 284 11.75 10.18 9.81
C VAL A 284 11.69 9.14 10.95
N GLU A 285 10.62 8.36 11.05
CA GLU A 285 10.48 7.32 12.09
C GLU A 285 11.46 6.16 11.87
N ARG A 286 11.76 5.82 10.61
CA ARG A 286 12.81 4.84 10.30
C ARG A 286 14.19 5.36 10.71
N GLN A 287 14.49 6.62 10.42
CA GLN A 287 15.76 7.23 10.84
C GLN A 287 15.87 7.31 12.37
N ARG A 288 14.78 7.71 13.05
CA ARG A 288 14.74 7.77 14.52
C ARG A 288 14.98 6.40 15.16
N SER A 289 14.32 5.35 14.67
CA SER A 289 14.52 4.00 15.21
C SER A 289 15.93 3.45 14.94
N GLN A 290 16.53 3.80 13.81
CA GLN A 290 17.93 3.46 13.51
C GLN A 290 18.91 4.22 14.42
N LEU A 291 18.68 5.51 14.67
CA LEU A 291 19.47 6.32 15.59
C LEU A 291 19.35 5.84 17.03
N GLU A 292 18.14 5.54 17.52
CA GLU A 292 17.93 4.94 18.84
C GLU A 292 18.69 3.63 19.01
N ARG A 293 18.77 2.82 17.94
CA ARG A 293 19.52 1.57 17.93
C ARG A 293 21.04 1.79 17.97
N LEU A 294 21.55 2.79 17.26
CA LEU A 294 22.97 3.14 17.26
C LEU A 294 23.41 3.82 18.57
N LEU A 295 22.57 4.67 19.14
CA LEU A 295 22.82 5.40 20.39
C LEU A 295 22.66 4.52 21.64
N LYS A 296 22.14 3.29 21.50
CA LYS A 296 22.03 2.35 22.61
C LYS A 296 23.39 1.92 23.16
N ASP A 297 24.39 1.79 22.30
CA ASP A 297 25.77 1.43 22.66
C ASP A 297 26.75 2.35 21.92
N PRO A 298 27.00 3.58 22.42
CA PRO A 298 27.78 4.61 21.70
C PRO A 298 29.28 4.28 21.58
N SER A 299 29.78 3.30 22.35
CA SER A 299 31.17 2.83 22.29
C SER A 299 31.43 1.85 21.13
N LYS A 300 30.39 1.33 20.47
CA LYS A 300 30.54 0.41 19.34
C LYS A 300 30.68 1.21 18.04
N PRO A 301 31.78 1.06 17.28
CA PRO A 301 31.93 1.75 16.01
C PRO A 301 30.81 1.32 15.03
N ALA A 302 30.22 2.30 14.35
CA ALA A 302 29.18 2.04 13.36
C ALA A 302 29.76 1.26 12.18
N TYR A 303 29.14 0.13 11.82
CA TYR A 303 29.56 -0.67 10.68
C TYR A 303 29.10 -0.01 9.37
N VAL A 304 30.04 0.56 8.64
CA VAL A 304 29.84 1.00 7.25
C VAL A 304 30.30 -0.13 6.34
N PRO A 305 29.40 -0.77 5.56
CA PRO A 305 29.81 -1.84 4.66
C PRO A 305 30.78 -1.28 3.61
N PRO A 306 31.86 -2.03 3.27
CA PRO A 306 32.71 -1.66 2.13
C PRO A 306 31.89 -1.69 0.84
N PRO A 307 32.36 -1.00 -0.23
CA PRO A 307 31.69 -1.03 -1.52
C PRO A 307 31.48 -2.48 -1.98
N PRO A 308 30.34 -2.78 -2.64
CA PRO A 308 30.08 -4.11 -3.17
C PRO A 308 31.20 -4.48 -4.14
N LYS A 309 31.75 -5.70 -3.97
CA LYS A 309 32.77 -6.21 -4.89
C LYS A 309 32.10 -6.73 -6.15
N ASP A 310 32.73 -6.49 -7.29
CA ASP A 310 32.29 -7.06 -8.55
C ASP A 310 32.36 -8.58 -8.53
N LYS A 311 31.47 -9.20 -9.28
CA LYS A 311 31.35 -10.66 -9.31
C LYS A 311 32.53 -11.21 -10.12
N ILE A 312 33.49 -11.82 -9.43
CA ILE A 312 34.65 -12.46 -10.06
C ILE A 312 34.43 -13.98 -10.05
N ILE A 313 34.54 -14.62 -11.22
CA ILE A 313 34.52 -16.08 -11.33
C ILE A 313 35.88 -16.62 -10.87
N ARG A 314 35.86 -17.78 -10.20
CA ARG A 314 37.10 -18.45 -9.78
C ARG A 314 37.94 -18.78 -11.03
N PRO A 315 39.23 -18.40 -11.06
CA PRO A 315 40.08 -18.73 -12.21
C PRO A 315 40.14 -20.25 -12.41
N ALA A 316 40.33 -20.66 -13.67
CA ALA A 316 40.54 -22.07 -13.99
C ALA A 316 41.77 -22.59 -13.24
N ARG A 317 41.71 -23.84 -12.76
CA ARG A 317 42.86 -24.49 -12.14
C ARG A 317 43.89 -24.79 -13.23
N GLU A 318 45.14 -24.44 -12.98
CA GLU A 318 46.26 -24.61 -13.92
C GLU A 318 46.56 -26.09 -14.23
N MET A 319 46.58 -26.95 -13.21
CA MET A 319 46.78 -28.39 -13.38
C MET A 319 45.67 -29.18 -12.70
N MET A 320 45.05 -30.09 -13.45
CA MET A 320 44.08 -31.04 -12.94
C MET A 320 44.81 -32.34 -12.58
N LYS A 321 44.80 -32.70 -11.30
CA LYS A 321 45.66 -33.79 -10.78
C LYS A 321 45.21 -35.20 -11.20
N ASN A 322 43.92 -35.37 -11.48
CA ASN A 322 43.32 -36.68 -11.76
C ASN A 322 42.58 -36.64 -13.10
N VAL A 323 43.31 -36.52 -14.21
CA VAL A 323 42.75 -36.59 -15.56
C VAL A 323 42.74 -38.04 -16.02
N GLN A 324 41.56 -38.57 -16.36
CA GLN A 324 41.42 -39.92 -16.92
C GLN A 324 42.04 -39.95 -18.33
N GLY A 325 42.66 -41.06 -18.72
CA GLY A 325 43.38 -41.16 -20.01
C GLY A 325 42.49 -40.86 -21.23
N SER A 326 43.08 -40.35 -22.31
CA SER A 326 42.36 -39.83 -23.48
C SER A 326 41.49 -40.85 -24.23
N SER A 327 41.74 -42.15 -24.06
CA SER A 327 40.96 -43.25 -24.62
C SER A 327 40.01 -43.90 -23.63
N ALA A 328 39.93 -43.40 -22.40
CA ALA A 328 39.12 -44.01 -21.36
C ALA A 328 37.63 -43.67 -21.55
N GLY A 329 36.75 -44.66 -21.45
CA GLY A 329 35.31 -44.48 -21.62
C GLY A 329 34.70 -43.53 -20.58
N ALA A 330 33.54 -42.96 -20.92
CA ALA A 330 32.83 -42.02 -20.05
C ALA A 330 32.41 -42.70 -18.73
N GLY A 331 33.09 -42.36 -17.64
CA GLY A 331 32.73 -42.80 -16.30
C GLY A 331 31.47 -42.11 -15.78
N SER A 332 30.84 -42.69 -14.75
CA SER A 332 29.60 -42.15 -14.14
C SER A 332 29.75 -40.73 -13.56
N GLY A 333 30.98 -40.29 -13.27
CA GLY A 333 31.28 -38.94 -12.79
C GLY A 333 31.50 -37.89 -13.88
N GLU A 334 31.76 -38.29 -15.13
CA GLU A 334 32.15 -37.37 -16.21
C GLU A 334 31.03 -36.42 -16.60
N PHE A 335 29.77 -36.89 -16.57
CA PHE A 335 28.59 -36.06 -16.80
C PHE A 335 28.51 -34.87 -15.84
N HIS A 336 28.83 -35.08 -14.56
CA HIS A 336 28.80 -34.01 -13.56
C HIS A 336 29.96 -33.03 -13.73
N VAL A 337 31.14 -33.51 -14.16
CA VAL A 337 32.31 -32.67 -14.48
C VAL A 337 32.01 -31.78 -15.69
N TYR A 338 31.45 -32.35 -16.77
CA TYR A 338 30.99 -31.60 -17.94
C TYR A 338 29.93 -30.54 -17.58
N LYS A 339 28.90 -30.91 -16.83
CA LYS A 339 27.84 -29.98 -16.39
C LYS A 339 28.42 -28.82 -15.57
N ALA A 340 29.36 -29.09 -14.67
CA ALA A 340 30.02 -28.06 -13.86
C ALA A 340 31.00 -27.19 -14.69
N SER A 341 31.66 -27.75 -15.70
CA SER A 341 32.52 -27.00 -16.62
C SER A 341 31.70 -26.09 -17.52
N ARG A 342 30.65 -26.62 -18.15
CA ARG A 342 29.74 -25.86 -19.03
C ARG A 342 29.04 -24.72 -18.31
N ARG A 343 28.64 -24.92 -17.04
CA ARG A 343 28.06 -23.86 -16.21
C ARG A 343 29.06 -22.74 -15.93
N ARG A 344 30.30 -23.07 -15.57
CA ARG A 344 31.36 -22.08 -15.35
C ARG A 344 31.68 -21.29 -16.63
N GLU A 345 31.68 -21.97 -17.77
CA GLU A 345 31.96 -21.33 -19.06
C GLU A 345 30.82 -20.40 -19.49
N TYR A 346 29.56 -20.80 -19.33
CA TYR A 346 28.43 -19.90 -19.57
C TYR A 346 28.39 -18.70 -18.61
N GLU A 347 28.74 -18.91 -17.34
CA GLU A 347 28.88 -17.78 -16.40
C GLU A 347 29.99 -16.84 -16.84
N ARG A 348 31.12 -17.36 -17.35
CA ARG A 348 32.27 -16.56 -17.85
C ARG A 348 31.92 -15.76 -19.10
N LEU A 349 31.31 -16.41 -20.11
CA LEU A 349 30.88 -15.75 -21.34
C LEU A 349 29.86 -14.67 -21.05
N LYS A 350 28.89 -14.95 -20.17
CA LYS A 350 27.89 -13.97 -19.76
C LYS A 350 28.50 -12.75 -19.08
N MET A 351 29.49 -12.92 -18.19
CA MET A 351 30.15 -11.76 -17.58
C MET A 351 30.91 -10.93 -18.61
N MET A 352 31.61 -11.57 -19.56
CA MET A 352 32.30 -10.87 -20.65
C MET A 352 31.34 -10.09 -21.55
N GLU A 353 30.19 -10.68 -21.91
CA GLU A 353 29.14 -10.00 -22.68
C GLU A 353 28.51 -8.83 -21.89
N ASP A 354 28.22 -9.04 -20.60
CA ASP A 354 27.63 -8.02 -19.73
C ASP A 354 28.62 -6.85 -19.47
N GLU A 355 29.93 -7.13 -19.38
CA GLU A 355 31.01 -6.13 -19.28
C GLU A 355 31.14 -5.32 -20.57
N SER A 356 31.24 -6.00 -21.72
CA SER A 356 31.34 -5.34 -23.03
C SER A 356 30.11 -4.44 -23.31
N ARG A 357 28.91 -4.89 -22.94
CA ARG A 357 27.69 -4.07 -23.03
C ARG A 357 27.74 -2.85 -22.12
N GLN A 358 28.18 -3.02 -20.87
CA GLN A 358 28.31 -1.89 -19.93
C GLN A 358 29.36 -0.87 -20.41
N GLU A 359 30.48 -1.32 -20.94
CA GLU A 359 31.51 -0.45 -21.52
C GLU A 359 30.99 0.33 -22.72
N ALA A 360 30.24 -0.31 -23.62
CA ALA A 360 29.59 0.35 -24.74
C ALA A 360 28.57 1.41 -24.27
N GLU A 361 27.67 1.05 -23.35
CA GLU A 361 26.66 1.98 -22.80
C GLU A 361 27.29 3.17 -22.07
N THR A 362 28.36 2.94 -21.29
CA THR A 362 29.07 4.01 -20.58
C THR A 362 29.84 4.92 -21.54
N ALA A 363 30.51 4.36 -22.56
CA ALA A 363 31.19 5.15 -23.59
C ALA A 363 30.20 6.00 -24.41
N GLU A 364 29.04 5.44 -24.77
CA GLU A 364 27.99 6.19 -25.46
C GLU A 364 27.41 7.32 -24.60
N PHE A 365 27.16 7.04 -23.32
CA PHE A 365 26.68 8.05 -22.38
C PHE A 365 27.70 9.17 -22.19
N GLU A 366 28.98 8.85 -22.03
CA GLU A 366 30.05 9.83 -21.92
C GLU A 366 30.22 10.67 -23.18
N ARG A 367 30.12 10.05 -24.36
CA ARG A 367 30.14 10.77 -25.65
C ARG A 367 29.01 11.79 -25.72
N LYS A 368 27.77 11.34 -25.44
CA LYS A 368 26.58 12.20 -25.45
C LYS A 368 26.66 13.32 -24.41
N ARG A 369 27.23 13.05 -23.23
CA ARG A 369 27.47 14.06 -22.18
C ARG A 369 28.49 15.10 -22.65
N LYS A 370 29.63 14.67 -23.21
CA LYS A 370 30.66 15.56 -23.75
C LYS A 370 30.14 16.45 -24.88
N GLU A 371 29.30 15.91 -25.76
CA GLU A 371 28.65 16.68 -26.83
C GLU A 371 27.68 17.74 -26.27
N ALA A 372 26.86 17.37 -25.27
CA ALA A 372 25.93 18.29 -24.63
C ALA A 372 26.66 19.40 -23.85
N ASP A 373 27.70 19.04 -23.09
CA ASP A 373 28.55 19.99 -22.36
C ASP A 373 29.27 20.92 -23.34
N GLY A 374 29.83 20.40 -24.44
CA GLY A 374 30.45 21.18 -25.51
C GLY A 374 29.47 22.14 -26.21
N ALA A 375 28.24 21.71 -26.47
CA ALA A 375 27.20 22.58 -27.03
C ALA A 375 26.81 23.71 -26.06
N ALA A 376 26.72 23.42 -24.76
CA ALA A 376 26.46 24.41 -23.72
C ALA A 376 27.63 25.41 -23.58
N GLU A 377 28.88 24.92 -23.64
CA GLU A 377 30.09 25.75 -23.64
C GLU A 377 30.18 26.64 -24.88
N ALA A 378 29.86 26.13 -26.07
CA ALA A 378 29.84 26.93 -27.29
C ALA A 378 28.78 28.05 -27.23
N ARG A 379 27.58 27.76 -26.70
CA ARG A 379 26.53 28.76 -26.48
C ARG A 379 26.95 29.81 -25.46
N THR A 380 27.54 29.39 -24.34
CA THR A 380 28.02 30.32 -23.30
C THR A 380 29.23 31.13 -23.75
N ALA A 381 30.15 30.57 -24.52
CA ALA A 381 31.29 31.26 -25.11
C ALA A 381 30.86 32.33 -26.13
N LYS A 382 29.91 32.01 -27.03
CA LYS A 382 29.30 33.00 -27.94
C LYS A 382 28.69 34.17 -27.18
N ASN A 383 27.96 33.89 -26.10
CA ASN A 383 27.36 34.92 -25.25
C ASN A 383 28.41 35.71 -24.46
N ARG A 384 29.47 35.06 -23.96
CA ARG A 384 30.61 35.70 -23.29
C ARG A 384 31.36 36.64 -24.24
N ALA A 385 31.62 36.22 -25.47
CA ALA A 385 32.26 37.05 -26.50
C ALA A 385 31.40 38.27 -26.87
N LYS A 386 30.07 38.12 -26.99
CA LYS A 386 29.15 39.26 -27.18
C LYS A 386 29.21 40.25 -26.02
N ARG A 387 29.24 39.75 -24.78
CA ARG A 387 29.38 40.59 -23.57
C ARG A 387 30.73 41.29 -23.53
N GLN A 388 31.83 40.62 -23.89
CA GLN A 388 33.17 41.20 -23.91
C GLN A 388 33.27 42.29 -24.99
N LYS A 389 32.80 42.04 -26.22
CA LYS A 389 32.72 43.08 -27.27
C LYS A 389 31.90 44.29 -26.83
N LYS A 390 30.81 44.10 -26.08
CA LYS A 390 30.03 45.21 -25.51
C LYS A 390 30.79 45.94 -24.40
N LYS A 391 31.53 45.22 -23.55
CA LYS A 391 32.39 45.78 -22.50
C LYS A 391 33.55 46.58 -23.08
N ASP A 392 34.19 46.08 -24.13
CA ASP A 392 35.29 46.76 -24.82
C ASP A 392 34.80 47.99 -25.59
N ARG A 393 33.62 47.92 -26.23
CA ARG A 393 32.94 49.12 -26.79
C ARG A 393 32.57 50.14 -25.73
N ALA A 394 32.13 49.70 -24.54
CA ALA A 394 31.84 50.60 -23.43
C ALA A 394 33.13 51.25 -22.88
N LYS A 395 34.22 50.49 -22.71
CA LYS A 395 35.54 51.00 -22.32
C LYS A 395 36.12 51.98 -23.34
N GLY A 396 36.04 51.67 -24.64
CA GLY A 396 36.46 52.59 -25.71
C GLY A 396 35.64 53.88 -25.78
N LYS A 397 34.41 53.86 -25.25
CA LYS A 397 33.55 55.05 -25.10
C LYS A 397 33.78 55.81 -23.79
N THR A 398 34.57 55.25 -22.86
CA THR A 398 34.98 55.90 -21.60
C THR A 398 36.41 56.44 -21.66
N SER A 399 37.17 56.11 -22.72
CA SER A 399 38.54 56.58 -22.95
C SER A 399 38.63 57.80 -23.89
N ASP A 400 37.50 58.42 -24.24
CA ASP A 400 37.47 59.68 -24.99
C ASP A 400 36.57 60.68 -24.26
N GLY A 401 37.21 61.51 -23.42
CA GLY A 401 36.65 62.64 -22.67
C GLY A 401 36.25 62.35 -21.21
N LYS A 402 36.83 62.97 -20.17
CA LYS A 402 37.89 64.00 -20.08
C LYS A 402 38.26 64.18 -18.59
N ASP A 403 39.46 64.70 -18.32
CA ASP A 403 39.87 65.30 -17.06
C ASP A 403 38.81 66.23 -16.42
N GLY A 404 38.80 66.27 -15.08
CA GLY A 404 38.47 67.51 -14.33
C GLY A 404 37.30 67.48 -13.33
N ALA A 405 37.63 67.21 -12.07
CA ALA A 405 37.17 67.85 -10.82
C ALA A 405 35.74 67.62 -10.22
N GLN A 406 35.78 67.00 -9.03
CA GLN A 406 35.15 67.33 -7.73
C GLN A 406 33.63 67.19 -7.44
N ASP A 407 33.38 66.19 -6.57
CA ASP A 407 32.61 66.17 -5.31
C ASP A 407 31.08 65.89 -5.23
N ALA A 408 30.79 64.79 -4.51
CA ALA A 408 29.60 64.43 -3.72
C ALA A 408 28.20 64.22 -4.40
N PRO A 409 27.25 63.49 -3.77
CA PRO A 409 26.64 62.30 -4.37
C PRO A 409 25.13 62.45 -4.61
N LEU A 410 24.65 62.28 -5.85
CA LEU A 410 23.22 62.28 -6.14
C LEU A 410 22.77 61.17 -7.09
N LYS A 411 21.88 60.34 -6.53
CA LYS A 411 20.89 59.45 -7.16
C LYS A 411 20.53 59.88 -8.60
N LYS A 412 20.82 59.02 -9.58
CA LYS A 412 20.00 58.93 -10.81
C LYS A 412 19.74 57.48 -11.19
N ARG A 413 18.49 57.09 -10.94
CA ARG A 413 17.74 56.00 -11.58
C ARG A 413 18.03 56.01 -13.08
N ARG A 414 18.52 54.91 -13.64
CA ARG A 414 18.47 54.66 -15.09
C ARG A 414 17.42 53.59 -15.36
N LEU A 415 16.24 54.10 -15.69
CA LEU A 415 15.14 53.37 -16.26
C LEU A 415 15.54 52.95 -17.69
N ILE A 416 15.49 51.65 -17.99
CA ILE A 416 15.48 51.13 -19.36
C ILE A 416 14.25 50.22 -19.43
N ASN A 417 13.30 50.59 -20.29
CA ASN A 417 12.03 49.91 -20.56
C ASN A 417 11.05 49.73 -19.38
N GLY A 418 10.69 50.82 -18.69
CA GLY A 418 9.33 51.01 -18.14
C GLY A 418 8.72 49.95 -17.21
N LYS A 419 9.51 49.03 -16.64
CA LYS A 419 9.06 48.06 -15.64
C LYS A 419 10.05 48.04 -14.47
N GLU A 420 9.50 48.21 -13.27
CA GLU A 420 10.23 48.11 -12.01
C GLU A 420 10.72 46.66 -11.83
N LEU A 421 12.03 46.46 -11.67
CA LEU A 421 12.60 45.17 -11.30
C LEU A 421 12.36 44.95 -9.80
N VAL A 422 11.16 44.48 -9.47
CA VAL A 422 10.87 43.91 -8.14
C VAL A 422 11.36 42.46 -8.14
N PHE A 423 12.33 42.15 -7.28
CA PHE A 423 12.82 40.79 -7.06
C PHE A 423 11.71 39.98 -6.38
N ARG A 424 11.00 39.11 -7.11
CA ARG A 424 10.02 38.16 -6.55
C ARG A 424 10.60 36.75 -6.44
N LYS A 425 10.35 36.11 -5.30
CA LYS A 425 10.72 34.71 -4.99
C LYS A 425 9.91 33.72 -5.86
N PRO A 426 10.44 32.54 -6.21
CA PRO A 426 9.72 31.54 -7.01
C PRO A 426 8.49 30.98 -6.27
N GLY A 427 7.29 31.06 -6.87
CA GLY A 427 6.10 30.35 -6.40
C GLY A 427 4.71 31.00 -6.56
N GLU A 428 4.42 31.75 -7.64
CA GLU A 428 3.06 32.27 -7.89
C GLU A 428 2.66 32.05 -9.36
N GLU A 429 1.65 31.20 -9.59
CA GLU A 429 0.98 30.96 -10.88
C GLU A 429 -0.28 31.84 -10.97
N SER A 430 -0.57 32.42 -12.14
CA SER A 430 -1.92 32.54 -12.69
C SER A 430 -1.88 32.96 -14.16
N ASP A 431 -2.72 32.28 -14.93
CA ASP A 431 -3.15 32.51 -16.30
C ASP A 431 -3.64 33.94 -16.59
N GLU A 432 -3.50 34.36 -17.85
CA GLU A 432 -4.64 34.74 -18.70
C GLU A 432 -4.21 34.83 -20.19
N GLU A 433 -5.06 34.22 -21.04
CA GLU A 433 -4.92 34.01 -22.49
C GLU A 433 -5.51 35.17 -23.32
N GLN A 434 -4.96 35.40 -24.53
CA GLN A 434 -5.62 35.53 -25.85
C GLN A 434 -4.66 36.19 -26.85
N MET A 435 -4.16 35.42 -27.83
CA MET A 435 -4.66 35.25 -29.22
C MET A 435 -4.39 36.48 -30.10
N ASP A 436 -3.46 36.38 -31.07
CA ASP A 436 -3.84 35.98 -32.42
C ASP A 436 -2.66 35.83 -33.42
N GLU A 437 -2.96 35.02 -34.43
CA GLU A 437 -2.34 34.83 -35.77
C GLU A 437 -1.00 34.08 -35.92
N VAL A 438 -1.15 32.79 -36.29
CA VAL A 438 -0.17 32.01 -37.04
C VAL A 438 -0.86 31.61 -38.35
N VAL A 439 -0.35 32.10 -39.49
CA VAL A 439 -0.63 31.55 -40.82
C VAL A 439 0.70 31.07 -41.38
N ASP A 440 0.57 29.90 -41.98
CA ASP A 440 1.53 28.97 -42.57
C ASP A 440 2.75 29.55 -43.30
N ASP A 441 3.88 28.86 -43.13
CA ASP A 441 4.65 28.40 -44.28
C ASP A 441 5.30 27.04 -43.97
N GLU A 442 4.90 26.04 -44.76
CA GLU A 442 5.47 24.71 -44.82
C GLU A 442 6.96 24.77 -45.20
N VAL A 443 7.79 23.94 -44.55
CA VAL A 443 9.05 23.51 -45.18
C VAL A 443 9.30 22.02 -44.89
N GLY A 444 8.81 21.20 -45.82
CA GLY A 444 9.53 20.14 -46.53
C GLY A 444 10.59 19.31 -45.79
N LEU A 445 10.36 17.99 -45.81
CA LEU A 445 11.39 16.96 -45.68
C LEU A 445 12.56 17.19 -46.65
N PRO A 446 13.80 16.78 -46.31
CA PRO A 446 14.77 16.39 -47.31
C PRO A 446 14.77 14.85 -47.44
N GLU A 447 14.26 14.39 -48.57
CA GLU A 447 14.52 13.07 -49.16
C GLU A 447 15.70 13.21 -50.14
N VAL A 448 16.55 12.19 -50.16
CA VAL A 448 17.49 11.74 -51.21
C VAL A 448 18.53 12.74 -51.78
N ALA A 449 19.80 12.51 -51.45
CA ALA A 449 20.91 12.74 -52.37
C ALA A 449 21.62 11.39 -52.59
N GLU A 450 21.77 11.06 -53.86
CA GLU A 450 22.17 9.77 -54.42
C GLU A 450 23.58 9.35 -54.00
N ALA A 451 23.73 8.04 -53.84
CA ALA A 451 24.96 7.34 -53.53
C ALA A 451 25.86 7.24 -54.78
N GLU A 452 27.11 7.69 -54.66
CA GLU A 452 28.20 7.14 -55.47
C GLU A 452 28.64 5.79 -54.88
N GLN A 453 28.84 4.82 -55.77
CA GLN A 453 29.18 3.44 -55.47
C GLN A 453 30.66 3.32 -55.07
N GLU A 454 30.94 2.96 -53.82
CA GLU A 454 32.21 2.33 -53.43
C GLU A 454 31.98 0.89 -52.97
N ALA A 455 32.83 0.01 -53.48
CA ALA A 455 32.78 -1.46 -53.39
C ALA A 455 32.86 -2.01 -51.95
N PRO A 456 32.36 -3.22 -51.68
CA PRO A 456 32.34 -3.82 -50.35
C PRO A 456 33.76 -4.12 -49.86
N GLN A 457 34.15 -3.51 -48.73
CA GLN A 457 35.35 -3.90 -47.99
C GLN A 457 35.11 -5.20 -47.22
N GLU A 458 36.05 -6.11 -47.41
CA GLU A 458 36.12 -7.51 -46.96
C GLU A 458 36.05 -7.64 -45.43
N ALA A 459 35.26 -8.60 -44.94
CA ALA A 459 35.26 -9.00 -43.53
C ALA A 459 36.64 -9.53 -43.09
N PRO A 460 37.04 -9.38 -41.81
CA PRO A 460 38.31 -9.94 -41.34
C PRO A 460 38.31 -11.47 -41.49
N ARG A 461 39.27 -11.98 -42.26
CA ARG A 461 39.47 -13.41 -42.51
C ARG A 461 39.76 -14.14 -41.19
N ILE A 462 38.86 -15.04 -40.83
CA ILE A 462 39.05 -16.04 -39.78
C ILE A 462 40.22 -16.94 -40.21
N ALA A 463 41.24 -17.07 -39.35
CA ALA A 463 42.39 -17.95 -39.60
C ALA A 463 41.89 -19.38 -39.85
N GLN A 464 42.21 -19.92 -41.03
CA GLN A 464 41.89 -21.29 -41.42
C GLN A 464 42.77 -22.27 -40.62
N GLU A 465 42.12 -23.28 -40.03
CA GLU A 465 42.77 -24.39 -39.34
C GLU A 465 43.65 -25.18 -40.33
N GLN A 466 44.89 -25.47 -39.93
CA GLN A 466 45.81 -26.28 -40.73
C GLN A 466 45.33 -27.74 -40.74
N GLN A 467 44.76 -28.17 -41.86
CA GLN A 467 44.38 -29.54 -42.11
C GLN A 467 45.60 -30.34 -42.58
N ILE A 468 46.13 -31.21 -41.72
CA ILE A 468 47.23 -32.12 -42.04
C ILE A 468 46.65 -33.25 -42.90
N ILE A 469 47.11 -33.36 -44.14
CA ILE A 469 46.81 -34.49 -45.04
C ILE A 469 48.03 -35.42 -45.00
N ILE A 470 47.82 -36.67 -44.59
CA ILE A 470 48.81 -37.74 -44.66
C ILE A 470 48.69 -38.37 -46.05
N HIS A 471 49.79 -38.41 -46.80
CA HIS A 471 49.91 -39.20 -48.03
C HIS A 471 50.51 -40.56 -47.69
N GLU A 472 49.81 -41.64 -48.04
CA GLU A 472 50.36 -43.00 -48.07
C GLU A 472 50.84 -43.24 -49.51
N ASP A 473 52.17 -43.41 -49.69
CA ASP A 473 52.78 -43.92 -50.92
C ASP A 473 53.03 -45.43 -50.73
N ASP A 474 52.40 -46.22 -51.61
CA ASP A 474 52.52 -47.66 -51.92
C ASP A 474 52.49 -48.75 -50.81
#